data_AF-A0A8C6SG69-F1
#
_entry.id   AF-A0A8C6SG69-F1
#
_cell.length_a   1.000
_cell.length_b   1.000
_cell.length_c   1.000
_cell.angle_alpha   90.00
_cell.angle_beta   90.00
_cell.angle_gamma   90.00
#
_symmetry.space_group_name_H-M   'P 1'
#
loop_
_entity.id
_entity.type
_entity.pdbx_description
1 polymer ?
#
loop_
_entity_poly.entity_id
_entity_poly.type
_entity_poly.pdbx_seq_one_letter_code
_entity_poly.pdbx_strand_id
1 'polypeptide(L)'
;ATQVSATELQDVFQETSSNIFQINANVVALEKNLQSLGTSRDTPELRQTLHSTQQQTNKVITTTSQLIKQLSDIISGSSRQDRLRLTRLKSELSDSVQRYGDLQKKIAERSKALLPPTHTDKKKSPQTPLVDTRDEGPLFDALGADDSVQAFLSEISEEDVEVLRQRERRCCRSRETCWMSLRS
;
A
#
# COMPACT_ATOMS: atom_id res chain seq x y z
N ALA A 1 -13.13 12.64 30.52
CA ALA A 1 -13.46 12.24 29.14
C ALA A 1 -14.05 13.46 28.44
N THR A 2 -13.38 13.98 27.42
CA THR A 2 -13.89 15.10 26.62
C THR A 2 -15.09 14.59 25.84
N GLN A 3 -16.29 15.11 26.10
CA GLN A 3 -17.48 14.79 25.30
C GLN A 3 -17.29 15.42 23.91
N VAL A 4 -17.09 14.59 22.90
CA VAL A 4 -17.09 15.05 21.50
C VAL A 4 -18.53 15.35 21.12
N SER A 5 -18.78 16.55 20.58
CA SER A 5 -20.10 16.95 20.14
C SER A 5 -20.51 16.22 18.85
N ALA A 6 -21.81 16.08 18.61
CA ALA A 6 -22.32 15.41 17.41
C ALA A 6 -21.83 16.07 16.09
N THR A 7 -21.63 17.40 16.11
CA THR A 7 -21.10 18.16 14.98
C THR A 7 -19.63 17.84 14.70
N GLU A 8 -18.78 17.83 15.73
CA GLU A 8 -17.37 17.47 15.59
C GLU A 8 -17.20 16.03 15.07
N LEU A 9 -18.02 15.10 15.56
CA LEU A 9 -18.03 13.73 15.04
C LEU A 9 -18.38 13.69 13.55
N GLN A 10 -19.37 14.47 13.12
CA GLN A 10 -19.75 14.56 11.71
C GLN A 10 -18.63 15.18 10.86
N ASP A 11 -17.92 16.18 11.38
CA ASP A 11 -16.79 16.82 10.69
C ASP A 11 -15.64 15.83 10.48
N VAL A 12 -15.30 15.03 11.50
CA VAL A 12 -14.26 13.99 11.39
C VAL A 12 -14.66 12.92 10.36
N PHE A 13 -15.94 12.55 10.28
CA PHE A 13 -16.45 11.66 9.23
C PHE A 13 -16.24 12.25 7.83
N GLN A 14 -16.62 13.51 7.63
CA GLN A 14 -16.47 14.19 6.34
C GLN A 14 -15.00 14.36 5.94
N GLU A 15 -14.15 14.75 6.88
CA GLU A 15 -12.72 14.88 6.66
C GLU A 15 -12.10 13.54 6.27
N THR A 16 -12.46 12.45 6.96
CA THR A 16 -12.00 11.10 6.66
C THR A 16 -12.40 10.70 5.23
N SER A 17 -13.66 10.92 4.84
CA SER A 17 -14.13 10.64 3.47
C SER A 17 -13.38 11.48 2.41
N SER A 18 -13.17 12.77 2.68
CA SER A 18 -12.44 13.67 1.80
C SER A 18 -11.00 13.19 1.58
N ASN A 19 -10.33 12.78 2.65
CA ASN A 19 -8.97 12.26 2.56
C ASN A 19 -8.89 10.94 1.77
N ILE A 20 -9.87 10.03 1.93
CA ILE A 20 -9.97 8.80 1.12
C ILE A 20 -10.15 9.14 -0.37
N PHE A 21 -11.01 10.12 -0.69
CA PHE A 21 -11.18 10.58 -2.07
C PHE A 21 -9.87 11.15 -2.63
N GLN A 22 -9.14 11.95 -1.84
CA GLN A 22 -7.85 12.49 -2.23
C GLN A 22 -6.80 11.40 -2.47
N ILE A 23 -6.77 10.34 -1.65
CA ILE A 23 -5.88 9.17 -1.88
C ILE A 23 -6.19 8.54 -3.24
N ASN A 24 -7.47 8.31 -3.55
CA ASN A 24 -7.86 7.73 -4.83
C ASN A 24 -7.52 8.63 -6.03
N ALA A 25 -7.73 9.94 -5.91
CA ALA A 25 -7.33 10.90 -6.94
C ALA A 25 -5.81 10.88 -7.18
N ASN A 26 -5.02 10.79 -6.10
CA ASN A 26 -3.56 10.69 -6.20
C ASN A 26 -3.13 9.37 -6.85
N VAL A 27 -3.79 8.25 -6.56
CA VAL A 27 -3.53 6.95 -7.20
C VAL A 27 -3.69 7.07 -8.72
N VAL A 28 -4.81 7.63 -9.20
CA VAL A 28 -5.06 7.83 -10.64
C VAL A 28 -4.00 8.75 -11.26
N ALA A 29 -3.64 9.85 -10.57
CA ALA A 29 -2.60 10.76 -11.04
C ALA A 29 -1.22 10.07 -11.15
N LEU A 30 -0.88 9.23 -10.17
CA LEU A 30 0.36 8.45 -10.16
C LEU A 30 0.37 7.39 -11.27
N GLU A 31 -0.75 6.73 -11.56
CA GLU A 31 -0.87 5.79 -12.68
C GLU A 31 -0.59 6.48 -14.02
N LYS A 32 -1.15 7.67 -14.23
CA LYS A 32 -0.91 8.47 -15.45
C LYS A 32 0.56 8.88 -15.57
N ASN A 33 1.17 9.33 -14.48
CA ASN A 33 2.59 9.68 -14.47
C ASN A 33 3.47 8.44 -14.72
N LEU A 34 3.12 7.29 -14.14
CA LEU A 34 3.81 6.02 -14.36
C LEU A 34 3.80 5.59 -15.83
N GLN A 35 2.70 5.80 -16.55
CA GLN A 35 2.63 5.51 -17.99
C GLN A 35 3.58 6.38 -18.83
N SER A 36 3.95 7.55 -18.32
CA SER A 36 4.87 8.47 -19.00
C SER A 36 6.34 8.18 -18.66
N LEU A 37 6.62 7.49 -17.57
CA LEU A 37 7.98 7.05 -17.20
C LEU A 37 8.54 6.05 -18.23
N GLY A 38 9.78 6.26 -18.67
CA GLY A 38 10.43 5.45 -19.70
C GLY A 38 9.98 5.70 -21.13
N THR A 39 9.17 6.74 -21.36
CA THR A 39 8.78 7.20 -22.70
C THR A 39 9.54 8.48 -23.09
N SER A 40 9.32 9.00 -24.29
CA SER A 40 9.84 10.32 -24.69
C SER A 40 9.33 11.48 -23.83
N ARG A 41 8.32 11.26 -22.99
CA ARG A 41 7.76 12.24 -22.05
C ARG A 41 8.34 12.13 -20.64
N ASP A 42 9.32 11.26 -20.44
CA ASP A 42 10.00 11.10 -19.17
C ASP A 42 10.95 12.27 -18.92
N THR A 43 10.58 13.16 -18.01
CA THR A 43 11.37 14.34 -17.64
C THR A 43 11.65 14.36 -16.13
N PRO A 44 12.74 15.02 -15.68
CA PRO A 44 13.04 15.16 -14.26
C PRO A 44 11.91 15.85 -13.46
N GLU A 45 11.14 16.76 -14.09
CA GLU A 45 9.99 17.42 -13.48
C GLU A 45 8.83 16.45 -13.25
N LEU A 46 8.58 15.55 -14.22
CA LEU A 46 7.57 14.50 -14.09
C LEU A 46 7.93 13.55 -12.94
N ARG A 47 9.21 13.17 -12.87
CA ARG A 47 9.78 12.35 -11.79
C ARG A 47 9.64 13.01 -10.41
N GLN A 48 9.95 14.30 -10.32
CA GLN A 48 9.75 15.07 -9.08
C GLN A 48 8.28 15.16 -8.69
N THR A 49 7.38 15.39 -9.66
CA THR A 49 5.94 15.44 -9.42
C THR A 49 5.44 14.11 -8.90
N LEU A 50 5.85 13.00 -9.52
CA LEU A 50 5.50 11.65 -9.08
C LEU A 50 5.97 11.40 -7.63
N HIS A 51 7.21 11.75 -7.30
CA HIS A 51 7.74 11.60 -5.94
C HIS A 51 6.97 12.46 -4.92
N SER A 52 6.68 13.73 -5.25
CA SER A 52 5.92 14.64 -4.40
C SER A 52 4.50 14.10 -4.14
N THR A 53 3.83 13.60 -5.19
CA THR A 53 2.50 12.99 -5.06
C THR A 53 2.54 11.72 -4.20
N GLN A 54 3.59 10.90 -4.29
CA GLN A 54 3.76 9.75 -3.37
C GLN A 54 3.89 10.21 -1.91
N GLN A 55 4.73 11.19 -1.62
CA GLN A 55 4.91 11.71 -0.27
C GLN A 55 3.61 12.30 0.28
N GLN A 56 2.90 13.09 -0.53
CA GLN A 56 1.61 13.65 -0.14
C GLN A 56 0.59 12.54 0.14
N THR A 57 0.53 11.50 -0.69
CA THR A 57 -0.38 10.36 -0.49
C THR A 57 -0.08 9.65 0.83
N ASN A 58 1.20 9.42 1.15
CA ASN A 58 1.59 8.79 2.42
C ASN A 58 1.17 9.63 3.64
N LYS A 59 1.29 10.96 3.56
CA LYS A 59 0.83 11.87 4.60
C LYS A 59 -0.68 11.77 4.79
N VAL A 60 -1.45 11.85 3.70
CA VAL A 60 -2.91 11.73 3.74
C VAL A 60 -3.33 10.38 4.34
N ILE A 61 -2.73 9.26 3.92
CA ILE A 61 -3.00 7.94 4.51
C ILE A 61 -2.78 7.94 6.02
N THR A 62 -1.65 8.49 6.48
CA THR A 62 -1.32 8.56 7.92
C THR A 62 -2.36 9.36 8.69
N THR A 63 -2.75 10.54 8.18
CA THR A 63 -3.81 11.37 8.77
C THR A 63 -5.15 10.63 8.80
N THR A 64 -5.57 10.01 7.68
CA THR A 64 -6.82 9.26 7.63
C THR A 64 -6.85 8.09 8.60
N SER A 65 -5.75 7.34 8.73
CA SER A 65 -5.65 6.26 9.72
C SER A 65 -5.81 6.78 11.15
N GLN A 66 -5.25 7.95 11.47
CA GLN A 66 -5.43 8.58 12.79
C GLN A 66 -6.88 9.02 13.01
N LEU A 67 -7.55 9.59 12.01
CA LEU A 67 -8.97 9.97 12.11
C LEU A 67 -9.86 8.74 12.29
N ILE A 68 -9.60 7.62 11.59
CA ILE A 68 -10.33 6.36 11.77
C ILE A 68 -10.13 5.78 13.18
N LYS A 69 -8.92 5.89 13.75
CA LYS A 69 -8.68 5.50 15.15
C LYS A 69 -9.51 6.37 16.11
N GLN A 70 -9.45 7.69 15.96
CA GLN A 70 -10.26 8.63 16.74
C GLN A 70 -11.76 8.31 16.64
N LEU A 71 -12.27 8.09 15.42
CA LEU A 71 -13.67 7.69 15.22
C LEU A 71 -14.00 6.37 15.92
N SER A 72 -13.10 5.38 15.89
CA SER A 72 -13.31 4.09 16.57
C SER A 72 -13.44 4.25 18.09
N ASP A 73 -12.61 5.11 18.69
CA ASP A 73 -12.64 5.38 20.13
C ASP A 73 -13.94 6.10 20.53
N ILE A 74 -14.39 7.07 19.72
CA ILE A 74 -15.61 7.84 20.00
C ILE A 74 -16.89 7.00 19.80
N ILE A 75 -16.90 6.13 18.77
CA ILE A 75 -18.10 5.37 18.33
C ILE A 75 -18.36 4.10 19.17
N SER A 76 -17.44 3.73 20.07
CA SER A 76 -17.57 2.53 20.90
C SER A 76 -18.87 2.48 21.76
N GLY A 77 -19.51 3.63 22.00
CA GLY A 77 -20.83 3.73 22.66
C GLY A 77 -21.94 4.40 21.82
N SER A 78 -21.76 4.57 20.51
CA SER A 78 -22.70 5.33 19.66
C SER A 78 -23.69 4.45 18.89
N SER A 79 -24.48 5.08 18.00
CA SER A 79 -25.57 4.43 17.29
C SER A 79 -25.08 3.33 16.33
N ARG A 80 -25.95 2.36 16.02
CA ARG A 80 -25.68 1.36 14.97
C ARG A 80 -25.34 2.00 13.62
N GLN A 81 -25.91 3.17 13.32
CA GLN A 81 -25.68 3.89 12.07
C GLN A 81 -24.23 4.39 11.97
N ASP A 82 -23.69 4.97 13.06
CA ASP A 82 -22.32 5.49 13.09
C ASP A 82 -21.30 4.38 12.97
N ARG A 83 -21.55 3.24 13.65
CA ARG A 83 -20.73 2.03 13.52
C ARG A 83 -20.66 1.54 12.08
N LEU A 84 -21.79 1.51 11.37
CA LEU A 84 -21.83 1.12 9.96
C LEU A 84 -21.07 2.10 9.05
N ARG A 85 -21.18 3.42 9.29
CA ARG A 85 -20.42 4.43 8.55
C ARG A 85 -18.91 4.25 8.77
N LEU A 86 -18.49 4.02 10.01
CA LEU A 86 -17.09 3.77 10.34
C LEU A 86 -16.56 2.50 9.65
N THR A 87 -17.32 1.40 9.67
CA THR A 87 -16.92 0.16 8.98
C THR A 87 -16.73 0.38 7.48
N ARG A 88 -17.62 1.17 6.84
CA ARG A 88 -17.46 1.53 5.41
C ARG A 88 -16.18 2.32 5.16
N LEU A 89 -15.90 3.35 5.97
CA LEU A 89 -14.67 4.13 5.83
C LEU A 89 -13.41 3.29 6.04
N LYS A 90 -13.43 2.33 6.97
CA LYS A 90 -12.33 1.37 7.17
C LYS A 90 -12.09 0.54 5.91
N SER A 91 -13.15 0.00 5.32
CA SER A 91 -13.06 -0.76 4.06
C SER A 91 -12.54 0.10 2.92
N GLU A 92 -13.12 1.28 2.73
CA GLU A 92 -12.73 2.20 1.65
C GLU A 92 -11.27 2.66 1.78
N LEU A 93 -10.80 2.95 3.00
CA LEU A 93 -9.39 3.26 3.25
C LEU A 93 -8.51 2.06 2.94
N SER A 94 -8.87 0.86 3.41
CA SER A 94 -8.12 -0.37 3.16
C SER A 94 -7.96 -0.63 1.66
N ASP A 95 -9.05 -0.56 0.90
CA ASP A 95 -9.03 -0.74 -0.55
C ASP A 95 -8.16 0.29 -1.25
N SER A 96 -8.25 1.56 -0.82
CA SER A 96 -7.47 2.66 -1.39
C SER A 96 -5.97 2.51 -1.11
N VAL A 97 -5.61 2.11 0.12
CA VAL A 97 -4.22 1.85 0.53
C VAL A 97 -3.66 0.63 -0.20
N GLN A 98 -4.46 -0.44 -0.36
CA GLN A 98 -4.04 -1.64 -1.09
C GLN A 98 -3.74 -1.30 -2.56
N ARG A 99 -4.66 -0.60 -3.25
CA ARG A 99 -4.44 -0.14 -4.64
C ARG A 99 -3.17 0.71 -4.76
N TYR A 100 -2.99 1.65 -3.83
CA TYR A 100 -1.79 2.47 -3.79
C TYR A 100 -0.53 1.62 -3.58
N GLY A 101 -0.53 0.67 -2.64
CA GLY A 101 0.59 -0.24 -2.40
C GLY A 101 0.98 -1.08 -3.63
N ASP A 102 0.01 -1.55 -4.41
CA ASP A 102 0.29 -2.26 -5.65
C ASP A 102 0.85 -1.33 -6.74
N LEU A 103 0.35 -0.10 -6.83
CA LEU A 103 0.92 0.93 -7.70
C LEU A 103 2.37 1.28 -7.32
N GLN A 104 2.65 1.37 -6.02
CA GLN A 104 4.00 1.62 -5.52
C GLN A 104 5.01 0.55 -5.97
N LYS A 105 4.61 -0.74 -6.00
CA LYS A 105 5.43 -1.83 -6.54
C LYS A 105 5.74 -1.62 -8.02
N LYS A 106 4.72 -1.32 -8.83
CA LYS A 106 4.87 -1.03 -10.26
C LYS A 106 5.81 0.15 -10.51
N ILE A 107 5.70 1.21 -9.72
CA ILE A 107 6.61 2.36 -9.80
C ILE A 107 8.05 1.95 -9.50
N ALA A 108 8.27 1.12 -8.47
CA ALA A 108 9.61 0.65 -8.11
C ALA A 108 10.22 -0.23 -9.21
N GLU A 109 9.43 -1.14 -9.80
CA GLU A 109 9.85 -1.99 -10.93
C GLU A 109 10.22 -1.15 -12.15
N ARG A 110 9.38 -0.19 -12.54
CA ARG A 110 9.65 0.72 -13.66
C ARG A 110 10.90 1.56 -13.41
N SER A 111 11.07 2.10 -12.21
CA SER A 111 12.25 2.89 -11.86
C SER A 111 13.53 2.06 -11.95
N LYS A 112 13.50 0.82 -11.43
CA LYS A 112 14.65 -0.11 -11.53
C LYS A 112 14.99 -0.47 -12.97
N ALA A 113 14.00 -0.69 -13.83
CA ALA A 113 14.23 -1.00 -15.24
C ALA A 113 14.85 0.16 -16.04
N LEU A 114 14.73 1.40 -15.53
CA LEU A 114 15.31 2.59 -16.13
C LEU A 114 16.73 2.91 -15.62
N LEU A 115 17.22 2.18 -14.62
CA LEU A 115 18.62 2.24 -14.21
C LEU A 115 19.48 1.42 -15.18
N PRO A 116 20.70 1.89 -15.53
CA PRO A 116 21.65 1.08 -16.26
C PRO A 116 21.91 -0.24 -15.51
N PRO A 117 22.04 -1.39 -16.19
CA PRO A 117 22.51 -2.60 -15.53
C PRO A 117 23.89 -2.29 -14.95
N THR A 118 23.98 -2.23 -13.62
CA THR A 118 25.26 -2.07 -12.94
C THR A 118 26.11 -3.28 -13.28
N HIS A 119 27.11 -3.07 -14.15
CA HIS A 119 28.16 -4.05 -14.41
C HIS A 119 28.91 -4.33 -13.11
N THR A 120 28.48 -5.35 -12.38
CA THR A 120 29.40 -6.12 -11.53
C THR A 120 29.96 -7.24 -12.40
N ASP A 121 31.03 -6.94 -13.11
CA ASP A 121 31.83 -7.92 -13.84
C ASP A 121 32.48 -8.97 -12.92
N LYS A 122 32.80 -10.13 -13.53
CA LYS A 122 33.80 -11.18 -13.16
C LYS A 122 33.25 -12.33 -12.30
N LYS A 123 33.18 -13.61 -12.75
CA LYS A 123 34.06 -14.38 -13.66
C LYS A 123 33.32 -15.54 -14.36
N LYS A 124 33.65 -15.66 -15.64
CA LYS A 124 33.51 -16.83 -16.51
C LYS A 124 34.52 -17.92 -16.08
N SER A 125 34.09 -19.18 -15.92
CA SER A 125 34.86 -20.36 -16.36
C SER A 125 33.98 -21.61 -16.45
N PRO A 126 34.25 -22.56 -17.37
CA PRO A 126 33.30 -23.54 -17.90
C PRO A 126 33.54 -25.02 -17.47
N GLN A 127 32.62 -25.90 -17.89
CA GLN A 127 32.69 -27.39 -18.03
C GLN A 127 32.19 -28.25 -16.84
N THR A 128 30.96 -28.84 -16.89
CA THR A 128 30.50 -30.20 -17.37
C THR A 128 30.37 -31.25 -16.21
N PRO A 129 29.76 -32.45 -16.38
CA PRO A 129 28.32 -32.76 -16.30
C PRO A 129 27.94 -33.93 -15.32
N LEU A 130 26.63 -34.26 -15.25
CA LEU A 130 26.00 -35.58 -14.95
C LEU A 130 25.47 -35.93 -13.51
N VAL A 131 24.21 -36.44 -13.52
CA VAL A 131 23.62 -37.57 -12.74
C VAL A 131 22.69 -37.30 -11.52
N ASP A 132 21.37 -37.37 -11.82
CA ASP A 132 20.36 -38.36 -11.38
C ASP A 132 19.62 -38.36 -10.01
N THR A 133 18.31 -38.63 -10.15
CA THR A 133 17.31 -39.31 -9.29
C THR A 133 16.48 -38.63 -8.20
N ARG A 134 15.19 -39.06 -8.20
CA ARG A 134 14.19 -39.26 -7.10
C ARG A 134 13.29 -38.07 -6.73
N ASP A 135 12.01 -38.24 -6.36
CA ASP A 135 11.07 -39.36 -6.24
C ASP A 135 9.67 -38.76 -5.98
N GLU A 136 8.63 -39.53 -6.29
CA GLU A 136 7.20 -39.20 -6.19
C GLU A 136 6.70 -39.10 -4.74
N GLY A 137 5.60 -38.38 -4.50
CA GLY A 137 4.64 -38.78 -3.46
C GLY A 137 3.74 -37.69 -2.85
N PRO A 138 2.45 -37.97 -2.58
CA PRO A 138 1.34 -37.01 -2.62
C PRO A 138 0.73 -36.69 -1.24
N LEU A 139 0.03 -35.56 -1.09
CA LEU A 139 -0.70 -35.27 0.16
C LEU A 139 -2.07 -34.61 -0.05
N PHE A 140 -3.07 -35.49 0.06
CA PHE A 140 -4.31 -35.41 0.84
C PHE A 140 -5.39 -34.34 0.58
N ASP A 141 -6.59 -34.88 0.75
CA ASP A 141 -7.91 -34.46 0.28
C ASP A 141 -8.64 -33.49 1.23
N ALA A 142 -9.63 -32.82 0.64
CA ALA A 142 -10.96 -32.53 1.18
C ALA A 142 -11.21 -31.39 2.20
N LEU A 143 -11.94 -30.39 1.69
CA LEU A 143 -13.24 -29.84 2.16
C LEU A 143 -13.34 -29.14 3.52
N GLY A 144 -13.76 -27.87 3.47
CA GLY A 144 -14.25 -27.10 4.61
C GLY A 144 -14.67 -25.67 4.23
N ALA A 145 -15.43 -25.52 3.14
CA ALA A 145 -15.99 -24.24 2.73
C ALA A 145 -17.30 -23.99 3.49
N ASP A 146 -17.25 -23.27 4.62
CA ASP A 146 -18.28 -22.29 4.99
C ASP A 146 -17.91 -21.41 6.22
N ASP A 147 -16.91 -21.79 7.04
CA ASP A 147 -16.64 -21.10 8.32
C ASP A 147 -15.63 -19.93 8.22
N SER A 148 -14.95 -19.79 7.08
CA SER A 148 -13.80 -18.87 6.94
C SER A 148 -14.19 -17.39 6.80
N VAL A 149 -15.43 -17.09 6.39
CA VAL A 149 -15.86 -15.70 6.16
C VAL A 149 -16.14 -14.96 7.48
N GLN A 150 -16.43 -15.69 8.56
CA GLN A 150 -16.69 -15.11 9.87
C GLN A 150 -15.42 -14.92 10.71
N ALA A 151 -14.38 -15.73 10.46
CA ALA A 151 -13.06 -15.55 11.07
C ALA A 151 -12.27 -14.38 10.45
N PHE A 152 -12.40 -14.15 9.14
CA PHE A 152 -11.67 -13.09 8.44
C PHE A 152 -12.04 -11.65 8.86
N LEU A 153 -13.23 -11.46 9.45
CA LEU A 153 -13.70 -10.13 9.88
C LEU A 153 -13.27 -9.74 11.29
N SER A 154 -12.76 -10.69 12.09
CA SER A 154 -12.37 -10.43 13.50
C SER A 154 -10.85 -10.35 13.71
N GLU A 155 -10.06 -10.52 12.66
CA GLU A 155 -8.59 -10.59 12.74
C GLU A 155 -7.95 -9.53 11.82
N ILE A 156 -8.22 -8.27 12.09
CA ILE A 156 -7.31 -7.18 11.73
C ILE A 156 -6.82 -6.62 13.06
N SER A 157 -5.77 -7.21 13.60
CA SER A 157 -5.15 -6.82 14.86
C SER A 157 -4.33 -5.54 14.66
N GLU A 158 -4.08 -4.80 15.74
CA GLU A 158 -3.16 -3.64 15.72
C GLU A 158 -1.75 -4.03 15.24
N GLU A 159 -1.40 -5.31 15.36
CA GLU A 159 -0.19 -5.93 14.82
C GLU A 159 -0.15 -5.95 13.28
N ASP A 160 -1.28 -6.21 12.60
CA ASP A 160 -1.34 -6.24 11.13
C ASP A 160 -1.14 -4.86 10.50
N VAL A 161 -1.63 -3.81 11.18
CA VAL A 161 -1.44 -2.40 10.77
C VAL A 161 0.02 -1.97 10.94
N GLU A 162 0.69 -2.43 12.00
CA GLU A 162 2.10 -2.11 12.24
C GLU A 162 3.01 -2.92 11.31
N VAL A 163 2.64 -4.16 10.98
CA VAL A 163 3.30 -5.00 9.95
C VAL A 163 3.16 -4.37 8.56
N LEU A 164 1.98 -3.83 8.21
CA LEU A 164 1.80 -3.03 6.98
C LEU A 164 2.73 -1.81 6.98
N ARG A 165 2.81 -1.05 8.09
CA ARG A 165 3.76 0.07 8.24
C ARG A 165 5.23 -0.34 8.17
N GLN A 166 5.60 -1.50 8.70
CA GLN A 166 7.00 -1.97 8.72
C GLN A 166 7.42 -2.54 7.36
N ARG A 167 6.49 -3.20 6.65
CA ARG A 167 6.66 -3.62 5.26
C ARG A 167 6.77 -2.41 4.33
N GLU A 168 6.02 -1.34 4.60
CA GLU A 168 6.09 -0.07 3.89
C GLU A 168 7.43 0.66 4.13
N ARG A 169 7.94 0.67 5.37
CA ARG A 169 9.23 1.30 5.73
C ARG A 169 10.45 0.63 5.08
N ARG A 170 10.47 -0.69 4.95
CA ARG A 170 11.57 -1.41 4.27
C ARG A 170 11.52 -1.23 2.75
N CYS A 171 10.32 -1.15 2.17
CA CYS A 171 10.14 -0.85 0.76
C CYS A 171 10.50 0.62 0.42
N CYS A 172 10.15 1.57 1.29
CA CYS A 172 10.45 3.01 1.07
C CYS A 172 11.94 3.33 1.02
N ARG A 173 12.77 2.73 1.89
CA ARG A 173 14.23 2.98 1.87
C ARG A 173 14.90 2.54 0.57
N SER A 174 14.49 1.41 0.01
CA SER A 174 14.97 0.94 -1.30
C SER A 174 14.42 1.77 -2.47
N ARG A 175 13.31 2.49 -2.27
CA ARG A 175 12.67 3.34 -3.29
C ARG A 175 13.31 4.74 -3.31
N GLU A 176 13.64 5.33 -2.17
CA GLU A 176 14.37 6.60 -2.09
C GLU A 176 15.75 6.53 -2.72
N THR A 177 16.51 5.46 -2.48
CA THR A 177 17.82 5.25 -3.10
C THR A 177 17.73 5.09 -4.61
N CYS A 178 16.73 4.33 -5.10
CA CYS A 178 16.45 4.17 -6.53
C CYS A 178 16.06 5.52 -7.18
N TRP A 179 15.24 6.32 -6.49
CA TRP A 179 14.82 7.65 -6.94
C TRP A 179 15.98 8.66 -6.99
N MET A 180 16.86 8.66 -5.99
CA MET A 180 18.06 9.49 -5.99
C MET A 180 18.97 9.15 -7.18
N SER A 181 19.11 7.87 -7.51
CA SER A 181 19.88 7.42 -8.67
C SER A 181 19.24 7.73 -10.02
N LEU A 182 17.92 7.92 -10.09
CA LEU A 182 17.20 8.32 -11.31
C LEU A 182 17.22 9.83 -11.59
N ARG A 183 17.67 10.63 -10.61
CA ARG A 183 17.65 12.09 -10.62
C ARG A 183 19.04 12.70 -10.81
N SER A 184 20.08 11.94 -10.47
CA SER A 184 21.49 12.32 -10.62
C SER A 184 22.00 12.02 -12.02
#